data_AF-A0A0C9WWC8-F1
#
_entry.id   AF-A0A0C9WWC8-F1
#
_cell.length_a   1.000
_cell.length_b   1.000
_cell.length_c   1.000
_cell.angle_alpha   90.00
_cell.angle_beta   90.00
_cell.angle_gamma   90.00
#
_symmetry.space_group_name_H-M   'P 1'
#
loop_
_entity.id
_entity.type
_entity.pdbx_description
1 polymer ?
#
loop_
_entity_poly.entity_id
_entity_poly.type
_entity_poly.pdbx_seq_one_letter_code
_entity_poly.pdbx_strand_id
1 'polypeptide(L)' 'SGPHWKPTFSEDVCVGYFVKILDNESFPANTLICATSGDDNVGFVETKDLDRETNLKSKH' A
#
# COMPACT_ATOMS: atom_id res chain seq x y z
N SER A 1 -22.91 -13.10 -5.71
CA SER A 1 -21.62 -12.90 -5.01
C SER A 1 -21.52 -11.44 -4.62
N GLY A 2 -21.12 -11.13 -3.40
CA GLY A 2 -20.93 -9.74 -2.94
C GLY A 2 -19.58 -9.17 -3.35
N PRO A 3 -19.33 -7.88 -3.06
CA PRO A 3 -18.01 -7.27 -3.25
C PRO A 3 -16.96 -8.00 -2.39
N HIS A 4 -15.83 -8.34 -3.01
CA HIS A 4 -14.70 -9.00 -2.35
C HIS A 4 -13.39 -8.58 -3.02
N TRP A 5 -12.30 -8.66 -2.27
CA TRP A 5 -10.95 -8.42 -2.78
C TRP A 5 -10.53 -9.57 -3.69
N LYS A 6 -9.93 -9.24 -4.83
CA LYS A 6 -9.40 -10.22 -5.78
C LYS A 6 -7.89 -9.99 -5.97
N PRO A 7 -7.07 -11.05 -5.94
CA PRO A 7 -5.66 -10.95 -6.34
C PRO A 7 -5.56 -10.51 -7.80
N THR A 8 -4.70 -9.53 -8.06
CA THR A 8 -4.52 -8.90 -9.37
C THR A 8 -3.04 -8.53 -9.54
N PHE A 9 -2.50 -8.63 -10.75
CA PHE A 9 -1.14 -8.18 -11.04
C PHE A 9 -1.06 -6.65 -11.06
N SER A 10 0.07 -6.10 -10.63
CA SER A 10 0.26 -4.64 -10.57
C SER A 10 0.03 -3.94 -11.91
N GLU A 11 0.34 -4.60 -13.03
CA GLU A 11 0.13 -4.09 -14.40
C GLU A 11 -1.34 -3.91 -14.79
N ASP A 12 -2.26 -4.60 -14.09
CA ASP A 12 -3.70 -4.52 -14.32
C ASP A 12 -4.39 -3.49 -13.40
N VAL A 13 -3.66 -2.84 -12.50
CA VAL A 13 -4.21 -1.83 -11.58
C VAL A 13 -4.41 -0.50 -12.28
N CYS A 14 -5.65 0.02 -12.26
CA CYS A 14 -6.02 1.28 -12.89
C CYS A 14 -6.28 2.40 -11.87
N VAL A 15 -6.17 3.66 -12.30
CA VAL A 15 -6.48 4.83 -11.47
C VAL A 15 -7.92 4.76 -10.97
N GLY A 16 -8.10 5.01 -9.67
CA GLY A 16 -9.41 4.95 -9.00
C GLY A 16 -9.75 3.59 -8.39
N TYR A 17 -8.88 2.57 -8.56
CA TYR A 17 -9.06 1.28 -7.89
C TYR A 17 -8.65 1.38 -6.43
N PHE A 18 -9.46 0.79 -5.55
CA PHE A 18 -9.02 0.49 -4.19
C PHE A 18 -8.13 -0.74 -4.23
N VAL A 19 -6.97 -0.64 -3.62
CA VAL A 19 -6.03 -1.76 -3.45
C VAL A 19 -5.89 -2.05 -1.95
N LYS A 20 -5.85 -3.33 -1.61
CA LYS A 20 -5.50 -3.80 -0.28
C LYS A 20 -4.12 -4.42 -0.37
N ILE A 21 -3.15 -3.77 0.25
CA ILE A 21 -1.75 -4.22 0.31
C ILE A 21 -1.56 -5.00 1.61
N LEU A 22 -0.93 -6.17 1.52
CA LEU A 22 -0.55 -6.99 2.67
C LEU A 22 0.89 -6.72 3.08
N ASP A 23 1.29 -7.25 4.23
CA ASP A 23 2.64 -7.07 4.75
C ASP A 23 3.70 -7.63 3.78
N ASN A 24 4.81 -6.90 3.63
CA ASN A 24 5.90 -7.17 2.68
C ASN A 24 5.52 -7.15 1.18
N GLU A 25 4.35 -6.62 0.80
CA GLU A 25 4.02 -6.38 -0.60
C GLU A 25 4.45 -4.98 -1.06
N SER A 26 4.97 -4.89 -2.29
CA SER A 26 5.29 -3.60 -2.90
C SER A 26 4.04 -2.88 -3.40
N PHE A 27 4.06 -1.55 -3.35
CA PHE A 27 2.99 -0.74 -3.91
C PHE A 27 3.00 -0.83 -5.45
N PRO A 28 1.83 -1.07 -6.09
CA PRO A 28 1.76 -1.19 -7.56
C PRO A 28 1.92 0.16 -8.28
N ALA A 29 1.59 1.27 -7.61
CA ALA A 29 1.69 2.63 -8.13
C ALA A 29 1.68 3.66 -6.98
N ASN A 30 1.75 4.95 -7.32
CA ASN A 30 1.50 6.04 -6.37
C ASN A 30 0.10 5.89 -5.74
N THR A 31 0.05 5.62 -4.44
CA THR A 31 -1.18 5.25 -3.73
C THR A 31 -1.47 6.24 -2.60
N LEU A 32 -2.74 6.60 -2.42
CA LEU A 32 -3.22 7.31 -1.23
C LEU A 32 -3.64 6.27 -0.17
N ILE A 33 -3.11 6.39 1.04
CA ILE A 33 -3.49 5.51 2.15
C ILE A 33 -4.80 6.01 2.74
N CYS A 34 -5.85 5.19 2.67
CA CYS A 34 -7.18 5.53 3.20
C CYS A 34 -7.46 4.90 4.58
N ALA A 35 -6.80 3.78 4.88
CA ALA A 35 -6.93 3.05 6.13
C ALA A 35 -5.71 2.15 6.33
N THR A 36 -5.36 1.89 7.58
CA THR A 36 -4.35 0.89 7.95
C THR A 36 -4.96 -0.12 8.91
N SER A 37 -4.33 -1.29 9.03
CA SER A 37 -4.73 -2.30 10.02
C SER A 37 -4.05 -2.12 11.38
N GLY A 38 -3.14 -1.13 11.50
CA GLY A 38 -2.45 -0.82 12.75
C GLY A 38 -3.31 0.00 13.69
N ASP A 39 -2.99 -0.08 14.98
CA ASP A 39 -3.61 0.78 15.98
C ASP A 39 -3.34 2.27 15.66
N ASP A 40 -4.31 3.12 15.99
CA ASP A 40 -4.27 4.57 15.76
C ASP A 40 -4.10 5.03 14.30
N ASN A 41 -4.48 4.19 13.30
CA ASN A 41 -4.32 4.45 11.87
C ASN A 41 -2.85 4.62 11.42
N VAL A 42 -1.90 4.10 12.20
CA VAL A 42 -0.48 4.15 11.83
C VAL A 42 -0.15 2.97 10.92
N GLY A 43 0.61 3.24 9.86
CA GLY A 43 1.17 2.24 8.96
C GLY A 43 2.62 2.58 8.63
N PHE A 44 3.45 1.56 8.47
CA PHE A 44 4.87 1.71 8.15
C PHE A 44 5.08 1.38 6.68
N VAL A 45 5.75 2.26 5.95
CA VAL A 45 6.13 2.05 4.55
C VAL A 45 7.65 2.13 4.46
N GLU A 46 8.27 1.07 3.94
CA GLU A 46 9.70 1.05 3.66
C GLU A 46 9.96 1.65 2.28
N THR A 47 10.82 2.68 2.21
CA THR A 47 11.14 3.41 0.97
C THR A 47 12.59 3.21 0.52
N LYS A 48 13.29 2.20 1.04
CA LYS A 48 14.71 1.96 0.76
C LYS A 48 15.01 1.80 -0.73
N ASP A 49 14.12 1.16 -1.46
CA ASP A 49 14.30 0.89 -2.90
C ASP A 49 14.04 2.10 -3.80
N LEU A 50 13.43 3.17 -3.27
CA LEU A 50 13.17 4.40 -4.01
C LEU A 50 14.22 5.50 -3.74
N ASP A 51 14.85 5.52 -2.57
CA ASP A 51 15.69 6.65 -2.12
C ASP A 51 17.04 6.25 -1.47
N ARG A 52 17.37 4.95 -1.34
CA ARG A 52 18.55 4.45 -0.58
C ARG A 52 18.64 4.93 0.88
N GLU A 53 17.60 5.57 1.43
CA GLU A 53 17.56 6.03 2.83
C GLU A 53 17.15 4.88 3.77
N THR A 54 17.93 4.65 4.84
CA THR A 54 17.71 3.60 5.85
C THR A 54 16.65 3.96 6.92
N ASN A 55 15.99 5.11 6.83
CA ASN A 55 15.08 5.62 7.86
C ASN A 55 13.61 5.41 7.49
N LEU A 56 12.83 4.82 8.40
CA LEU A 56 11.38 4.63 8.27
C LEU A 56 10.68 5.98 8.30
N LYS A 57 9.84 6.28 7.28
CA LYS A 57 9.07 7.52 7.18
C LYS A 57 7.64 7.27 7.65
N SER A 58 7.24 7.88 8.76
CA SER A 58 5.86 7.86 9.22
C SER A 58 5.01 8.75 8.32
N LYS A 59 3.83 8.26 7.92
CA LYS A 59 2.77 9.10 7.32
C LYS A 59 1.58 9.08 8.27
N HIS A 60 1.08 10.27 8.57
CA HIS A 60 -0.18 10.55 9.27
C HIS A 60 -1.29 10.82 8.26
#